data_AF-A0A433JXP5-F1
#
_entry.id   AF-A0A433JXP5-F1
#
_cell.length_a   1.000
_cell.length_b   1.000
_cell.length_c   1.000
_cell.angle_alpha   90.00
_cell.angle_beta   90.00
_cell.angle_gamma   90.00
#
_symmetry.space_group_name_H-M   'P 1'
#
loop_
_entity.id
_entity.type
_entity.pdbx_description
1 polymer ?
#
loop_
_entity_poly.entity_id
_entity_poly.type
_entity_poly.pdbx_seq_one_letter_code
_entity_poly.pdbx_strand_id
1 'polypeptide(L)'
;MSLSKLDLTTLAKANPYLTLGNADALVEHQEILDSLSETDQKELATNLLFHCPDKELKALGHAIRAIKPHDKDNGCFYHVLNRGFETRSRIKGLYDPANAHPHYLLSGADFAADLFNEFAELSARLLDKKELAIACKLALTTPQEARNSLARNVRTAFPDSLLSTKLGAAFALRREIDVSLLGDAPYNFFLSAEFNKDSYLEFAELFQLIDDKVEEIAAKMAGTPEIKRAQVLENMIALFPGSSLVEKTTDLFAAPVKTKAPVSGMFQVASPKATSTQKDSTPTNTF
;
A
#
# COMPACT_ATOMS: atom_id res chain seq x y z
N MET A 1 -30.83 9.38 33.17
CA MET A 1 -31.34 10.79 33.06
C MET A 1 -32.09 10.78 31.75
N SER A 2 -33.41 11.04 31.71
CA SER A 2 -34.17 10.89 30.46
C SER A 2 -33.74 11.96 29.45
N LEU A 3 -33.02 11.55 28.40
CA LEU A 3 -32.62 12.43 27.29
C LEU A 3 -33.84 12.68 26.40
N SER A 4 -34.12 13.95 26.08
CA SER A 4 -35.11 14.27 25.06
C SER A 4 -34.54 14.09 23.64
N LYS A 5 -35.41 14.05 22.63
CA LYS A 5 -35.00 14.03 21.21
C LYS A 5 -34.10 15.24 20.84
N LEU A 6 -34.35 16.39 21.46
CA LEU A 6 -33.55 17.61 21.28
C LEU A 6 -32.15 17.49 21.94
N ASP A 7 -32.08 16.80 23.08
CA ASP A 7 -30.80 16.52 23.76
C ASP A 7 -29.93 15.58 22.91
N LEU A 8 -30.53 14.56 22.28
CA LEU A 8 -29.80 13.63 21.40
C LEU A 8 -29.26 14.31 20.13
N THR A 9 -30.02 15.22 19.52
CA THR A 9 -29.52 16.02 18.38
C THR A 9 -28.40 17.00 18.79
N THR A 10 -28.39 17.44 20.04
CA THR A 10 -27.33 18.29 20.59
C THR A 10 -26.10 17.46 20.97
N LEU A 11 -26.31 16.26 21.54
CA LEU A 11 -25.29 15.27 21.86
C LEU A 11 -24.56 14.75 20.62
N ALA A 12 -25.29 14.53 19.53
CA ALA A 12 -24.72 14.12 18.24
C ALA A 12 -23.61 15.08 17.79
N LYS A 13 -23.76 16.38 18.04
CA LYS A 13 -22.80 17.43 17.67
C LYS A 13 -21.63 17.61 18.64
N ALA A 14 -21.63 16.92 19.77
CA ALA A 14 -20.60 17.02 20.79
C ALA A 14 -19.75 15.74 20.83
N ASN A 15 -19.99 14.87 21.81
CA ASN A 15 -19.35 13.57 21.93
C ASN A 15 -20.37 12.56 22.49
N PRO A 16 -21.20 11.95 21.64
CA PRO A 16 -22.27 11.07 22.09
C PRO A 16 -21.74 9.77 22.70
N TYR A 17 -20.46 9.42 22.49
CA TYR A 17 -19.86 8.24 23.09
C TYR A 17 -19.80 8.29 24.62
N LEU A 18 -19.58 9.48 25.21
CA LEU A 18 -19.53 9.64 26.67
C LEU A 18 -20.87 9.29 27.35
N THR A 19 -21.97 9.37 26.60
CA THR A 19 -23.31 9.14 27.12
C THR A 19 -23.86 7.80 26.65
N LEU A 20 -23.70 7.45 25.37
CA LEU A 20 -24.28 6.28 24.72
C LEU A 20 -23.27 5.14 24.47
N GLY A 21 -22.04 5.24 24.98
CA GLY A 21 -20.96 4.28 24.70
C GLY A 21 -21.10 2.91 25.37
N ASN A 22 -22.16 2.66 26.14
CA ASN A 22 -22.37 1.42 26.90
C ASN A 22 -23.77 0.84 26.66
N ALA A 23 -23.95 -0.43 27.01
CA ALA A 23 -25.19 -1.18 26.75
C ALA A 23 -26.39 -0.56 27.48
N ASP A 24 -26.23 -0.21 28.75
CA ASP A 24 -27.31 0.31 29.59
C ASP A 24 -27.88 1.61 29.02
N ALA A 25 -27.01 2.52 28.59
CA ALA A 25 -27.43 3.79 27.99
C ALA A 25 -28.12 3.61 26.63
N LEU A 26 -27.65 2.66 25.81
CA LEU A 26 -28.30 2.34 24.54
C LEU A 26 -29.69 1.74 24.74
N VAL A 27 -29.87 0.88 25.77
CA VAL A 27 -31.17 0.31 26.14
C VAL A 27 -32.09 1.39 26.73
N GLU A 28 -31.61 2.21 27.67
CA GLU A 28 -32.39 3.28 28.32
C GLU A 28 -33.00 4.25 27.30
N HIS A 29 -32.31 4.47 26.17
CA HIS A 29 -32.73 5.44 25.15
C HIS A 29 -33.21 4.80 23.84
N GLN A 30 -33.37 3.48 23.77
CA GLN A 30 -33.67 2.76 22.53
C GLN A 30 -34.90 3.30 21.79
N GLU A 31 -36.03 3.48 22.46
CA GLU A 31 -37.26 4.00 21.83
C GLU A 31 -37.05 5.36 21.18
N ILE A 32 -36.27 6.24 21.83
CA ILE A 32 -36.00 7.58 21.34
C ILE A 32 -35.05 7.51 20.15
N LEU A 33 -34.01 6.68 20.24
CA LEU A 33 -33.03 6.43 19.17
C LEU A 33 -33.72 5.87 17.91
N ASP A 34 -34.65 4.92 18.08
CA ASP A 34 -35.42 4.32 16.99
C ASP A 34 -36.41 5.32 16.38
N SER A 35 -36.88 6.32 17.16
CA SER A 35 -37.77 7.38 16.67
C SER A 35 -37.06 8.51 15.90
N LEU A 36 -35.72 8.51 15.85
CA LEU A 36 -34.93 9.49 15.11
C LEU A 36 -35.14 9.32 13.59
N SER A 37 -34.94 10.40 12.83
CA SER A 37 -34.90 10.28 11.36
C SER A 37 -33.68 9.46 10.93
N GLU A 38 -33.71 8.84 9.76
CA GLU A 38 -32.56 8.09 9.23
C GLU A 38 -31.28 8.95 9.18
N THR A 39 -31.42 10.23 8.81
CA THR A 39 -30.32 11.20 8.80
C THR A 39 -29.75 11.42 10.20
N ASP A 40 -30.61 11.66 11.20
CA ASP A 40 -30.16 11.88 12.59
C ASP A 40 -29.54 10.61 13.20
N GLN A 41 -30.09 9.43 12.88
CA GLN A 41 -29.52 8.15 13.28
C GLN A 41 -28.10 7.99 12.72
N LYS A 42 -27.89 8.29 11.43
CA LYS A 42 -26.57 8.21 10.78
C LYS A 42 -25.57 9.22 11.35
N GLU A 43 -25.99 10.47 11.60
CA GLU A 43 -25.15 11.50 12.21
C GLU A 43 -24.73 11.08 13.63
N LEU A 44 -25.69 10.61 14.44
CA LEU A 44 -25.42 10.16 15.80
C LEU A 44 -24.49 8.94 15.82
N ALA A 45 -24.75 7.92 14.97
CA ALA A 45 -23.90 6.74 14.86
C ALA A 45 -22.48 7.12 14.42
N THR A 46 -22.35 7.99 13.42
CA THR A 46 -21.05 8.49 12.93
C THR A 46 -20.26 9.14 14.05
N ASN A 47 -20.86 10.06 14.81
CA ASN A 47 -20.18 10.75 15.89
C ASN A 47 -19.86 9.82 17.08
N LEU A 48 -20.77 8.92 17.44
CA LEU A 48 -20.54 7.93 18.50
C LEU A 48 -19.35 7.03 18.15
N LEU A 49 -19.32 6.52 16.93
CA LEU A 49 -18.26 5.66 16.45
C LEU A 49 -16.96 6.41 16.23
N PHE A 50 -16.97 7.66 15.78
CA PHE A 50 -15.73 8.42 15.65
C PHE A 50 -15.09 8.73 17.00
N HIS A 51 -15.89 9.08 18.02
CA HIS A 51 -15.39 9.47 19.33
C HIS A 51 -15.07 8.30 20.28
N CYS A 52 -15.55 7.09 20.00
CA CYS A 52 -15.18 5.90 20.77
C CYS A 52 -13.67 5.62 20.64
N PRO A 53 -12.90 5.42 21.72
CA PRO A 53 -11.48 5.08 21.64
C PRO A 53 -11.21 3.70 21.01
N ASP A 54 -10.11 3.54 20.27
CA ASP A 54 -9.77 2.26 19.59
C ASP A 54 -9.64 1.06 20.53
N LYS A 55 -9.24 1.29 21.79
CA LYS A 55 -9.14 0.27 22.85
C LYS A 55 -10.51 -0.18 23.36
N GLU A 56 -11.55 0.64 23.21
CA GLU A 56 -12.91 0.40 23.71
C GLU A 56 -13.86 -0.07 22.61
N LEU A 57 -13.42 -0.05 21.34
CA LEU A 57 -14.22 -0.50 20.20
C LEU A 57 -14.79 -1.92 20.40
N LYS A 58 -14.03 -2.83 21.01
CA LYS A 58 -14.53 -4.18 21.34
C LYS A 58 -15.69 -4.16 22.32
N ALA A 59 -15.59 -3.35 23.38
CA ALA A 59 -16.63 -3.18 24.38
C ALA A 59 -17.89 -2.56 23.76
N LEU A 60 -17.72 -1.53 22.93
CA LEU A 60 -18.82 -0.93 22.17
C LEU A 60 -19.50 -1.95 21.26
N GLY A 61 -18.74 -2.81 20.56
CA GLY A 61 -19.29 -3.89 19.75
C GLY A 61 -20.09 -4.93 20.56
N HIS A 62 -19.80 -5.11 21.86
CA HIS A 62 -20.64 -5.91 22.76
C HIS A 62 -21.92 -5.17 23.15
N ALA A 63 -21.82 -3.87 23.45
CA ALA A 63 -22.97 -3.02 23.76
C ALA A 63 -23.97 -2.95 22.60
N ILE A 64 -23.49 -2.75 21.37
CA ILE A 64 -24.34 -2.74 20.16
C ILE A 64 -25.06 -4.07 20.00
N ARG A 65 -24.40 -5.20 20.23
CA ARG A 65 -25.02 -6.53 20.13
C ARG A 65 -26.07 -6.79 21.20
N ALA A 66 -25.98 -6.14 22.35
CA ALA A 66 -26.95 -6.28 23.45
C ALA A 66 -28.31 -5.64 23.12
N ILE A 67 -28.34 -4.59 22.29
CA ILE A 67 -29.57 -3.92 21.84
C ILE A 67 -30.13 -4.46 20.54
N LYS A 68 -29.67 -5.64 20.10
CA LYS A 68 -30.15 -6.25 18.86
C LYS A 68 -31.66 -6.52 18.97
N PRO A 69 -32.50 -6.01 18.05
CA PRO A 69 -33.93 -6.22 18.10
C PRO A 69 -34.27 -7.70 17.91
N HIS A 70 -35.34 -8.15 18.57
CA HIS A 70 -35.88 -9.49 18.37
C HIS A 70 -36.60 -9.64 17.02
N ASP A 71 -37.18 -8.54 16.53
CA ASP A 71 -37.87 -8.46 15.24
C ASP A 71 -36.96 -7.86 14.16
N LYS A 72 -37.20 -8.23 12.89
CA LYS A 72 -36.41 -7.79 11.73
C LYS A 72 -36.75 -6.38 11.25
N ASP A 73 -36.96 -5.44 12.17
CA ASP A 73 -37.22 -4.06 11.77
C ASP A 73 -35.92 -3.39 11.33
N ASN A 74 -35.71 -3.36 10.01
CA ASN A 74 -34.53 -2.80 9.36
C ASN A 74 -34.38 -1.27 9.57
N GLY A 75 -35.39 -0.58 10.13
CA GLY A 75 -35.37 0.87 10.36
C GLY A 75 -34.86 1.31 11.73
N CYS A 76 -34.54 0.38 12.64
CA CYS A 76 -34.09 0.73 13.99
C CYS A 76 -32.62 1.18 14.04
N PHE A 77 -32.29 1.98 15.06
CA PHE A 77 -30.97 2.58 15.25
C PHE A 77 -29.87 1.52 15.38
N TYR A 78 -30.19 0.34 15.92
CA TYR A 78 -29.26 -0.79 15.97
C TYR A 78 -28.67 -1.13 14.60
N HIS A 79 -29.49 -1.17 13.53
CA HIS A 79 -29.00 -1.54 12.21
C HIS A 79 -28.02 -0.49 11.65
N VAL A 80 -28.35 0.79 11.81
CA VAL A 80 -27.48 1.91 11.40
C VAL A 80 -26.18 1.86 12.20
N LEU A 81 -26.25 1.74 13.52
CA LEU A 81 -25.08 1.70 14.39
C LEU A 81 -24.20 0.48 14.14
N ASN A 82 -24.79 -0.69 13.90
CA ASN A 82 -24.06 -1.92 13.60
C ASN A 82 -23.34 -1.84 12.24
N ARG A 83 -23.97 -1.25 11.21
CA ARG A 83 -23.32 -1.00 9.91
C ARG A 83 -22.16 -0.02 10.06
N GLY A 84 -22.35 1.10 10.74
CA GLY A 84 -21.26 2.04 11.01
C GLY A 84 -20.12 1.40 11.81
N PHE A 85 -20.44 0.56 12.79
CA PHE A 85 -19.46 -0.19 13.58
C PHE A 85 -18.63 -1.12 12.69
N GLU A 86 -19.26 -1.78 11.72
CA GLU A 86 -18.58 -2.59 10.73
C GLU A 86 -17.64 -1.75 9.87
N THR A 87 -18.07 -0.59 9.36
CA THR A 87 -17.23 0.36 8.63
C THR A 87 -15.98 0.71 9.42
N ARG A 88 -16.16 1.14 10.68
CA ARG A 88 -15.04 1.50 11.56
C ARG A 88 -14.11 0.32 11.83
N SER A 89 -14.67 -0.86 12.09
CA SER A 89 -13.88 -2.07 12.37
C SER A 89 -13.04 -2.48 11.17
N ARG A 90 -13.61 -2.40 9.95
CA ARG A 90 -12.88 -2.68 8.70
C ARG A 90 -11.77 -1.65 8.48
N ILE A 91 -12.03 -0.35 8.65
CA ILE A 91 -10.98 0.69 8.50
C ILE A 91 -9.87 0.50 9.54
N LYS A 92 -10.21 0.22 10.80
CA LYS A 92 -9.21 -0.11 11.84
C LYS A 92 -8.34 -1.28 11.44
N GLY A 93 -8.95 -2.35 10.93
CA GLY A 93 -8.24 -3.53 10.46
C GLY A 93 -7.25 -3.26 9.31
N LEU A 94 -7.43 -2.18 8.54
CA LEU A 94 -6.48 -1.81 7.47
C LEU A 94 -5.13 -1.37 8.04
N TYR A 95 -5.13 -0.61 9.13
CA TYR A 95 -3.91 -0.11 9.77
C TYR A 95 -3.49 -0.88 11.04
N ASP A 96 -4.26 -1.88 11.48
CA ASP A 96 -3.93 -2.68 12.67
C ASP A 96 -2.66 -3.52 12.46
N PRO A 97 -1.56 -3.29 13.19
CA PRO A 97 -0.32 -4.06 13.03
C PRO A 97 -0.47 -5.58 13.16
N ALA A 98 -1.47 -6.04 13.93
CA ALA A 98 -1.72 -7.48 14.11
C ALA A 98 -2.40 -8.14 12.90
N ASN A 99 -2.99 -7.35 11.99
CA ASN A 99 -3.61 -7.89 10.79
C ASN A 99 -2.58 -8.10 9.68
N ALA A 100 -2.22 -9.36 9.45
CA ALA A 100 -1.27 -9.79 8.41
C ALA A 100 -1.83 -9.65 6.98
N HIS A 101 -3.16 -9.62 6.82
CA HIS A 101 -3.81 -9.61 5.50
C HIS A 101 -4.89 -8.52 5.38
N PRO A 102 -4.51 -7.23 5.52
CA PRO A 102 -5.47 -6.13 5.49
C PRO A 102 -6.22 -5.99 4.16
N HIS A 103 -5.62 -6.46 3.06
CA HIS A 103 -6.23 -6.40 1.73
C HIS A 103 -7.54 -7.20 1.61
N TYR A 104 -7.76 -8.24 2.42
CA TYR A 104 -9.02 -9.00 2.41
C TYR A 104 -10.23 -8.19 2.87
N LEU A 105 -10.03 -7.14 3.67
CA LEU A 105 -11.14 -6.27 4.11
C LEU A 105 -11.74 -5.43 2.96
N LEU A 106 -10.99 -5.33 1.85
CA LEU A 106 -11.31 -4.55 0.66
C LEU A 106 -11.33 -5.42 -0.60
N SER A 107 -11.36 -6.74 -0.45
CA SER A 107 -11.29 -7.72 -1.54
C SER A 107 -12.25 -8.88 -1.31
N GLY A 108 -12.51 -9.66 -2.36
CA GLY A 108 -13.34 -10.88 -2.27
C GLY A 108 -14.85 -10.62 -2.38
N ALA A 109 -15.62 -11.69 -2.17
CA ALA A 109 -17.07 -11.66 -2.32
C ALA A 109 -17.78 -10.81 -1.25
N ASP A 110 -17.14 -10.63 -0.08
CA ASP A 110 -17.69 -9.88 1.05
C ASP A 110 -17.29 -8.39 1.04
N PHE A 111 -16.65 -7.93 -0.04
CA PHE A 111 -16.37 -6.51 -0.23
C PHE A 111 -17.66 -5.74 -0.56
N ALA A 112 -18.11 -4.93 0.39
CA ALA A 112 -19.28 -4.07 0.25
C ALA A 112 -18.82 -2.61 0.18
N ALA A 113 -18.59 -2.09 -1.03
CA ALA A 113 -18.23 -0.68 -1.22
C ALA A 113 -19.32 0.27 -0.66
N ASP A 114 -20.59 -0.13 -0.81
CA ASP A 114 -21.76 0.64 -0.35
C ASP A 114 -21.71 0.91 1.16
N LEU A 115 -21.09 0.03 1.95
CA LEU A 115 -20.93 0.22 3.39
C LEU A 115 -20.04 1.44 3.71
N PHE A 116 -18.95 1.61 2.98
CA PHE A 116 -18.04 2.75 3.15
C PHE A 116 -18.65 4.04 2.61
N ASN A 117 -19.38 3.94 1.49
CA ASN A 117 -20.08 5.08 0.87
C ASN A 117 -21.25 5.58 1.73
N GLU A 118 -22.01 4.68 2.37
CA GLU A 118 -23.08 5.03 3.30
C GLU A 118 -22.56 5.80 4.52
N PHE A 119 -21.36 5.43 4.99
CA PHE A 119 -20.66 6.08 6.10
C PHE A 119 -19.44 6.86 5.60
N ALA A 120 -19.61 7.63 4.51
CA ALA A 120 -18.50 8.36 3.87
C ALA A 120 -17.85 9.37 4.82
N GLU A 121 -18.64 10.11 5.62
CA GLU A 121 -18.10 11.06 6.59
C GLU A 121 -17.26 10.37 7.67
N LEU A 122 -17.78 9.28 8.26
CA LEU A 122 -17.04 8.47 9.23
C LEU A 122 -15.74 7.93 8.61
N SER A 123 -15.82 7.42 7.38
CA SER A 123 -14.68 6.87 6.66
C SER A 123 -13.61 7.93 6.43
N ALA A 124 -13.98 9.11 5.93
CA ALA A 124 -13.07 10.23 5.72
C ALA A 124 -12.37 10.65 7.03
N ARG A 125 -13.13 10.79 8.11
CA ARG A 125 -12.60 11.18 9.43
C ARG A 125 -11.67 10.12 10.03
N LEU A 126 -11.97 8.83 9.84
CA LEU A 126 -11.13 7.74 10.34
C LEU A 126 -9.84 7.60 9.53
N LEU A 127 -9.91 7.82 8.22
CA LEU A 127 -8.78 7.74 7.30
C LEU A 127 -7.82 8.93 7.44
N ASP A 128 -8.30 10.10 7.86
CA ASP A 128 -7.47 11.31 8.02
C ASP A 128 -6.17 11.00 8.77
N LYS A 129 -5.06 11.37 8.11
CA LYS A 129 -3.66 11.19 8.56
C LYS A 129 -3.19 9.74 8.69
N LYS A 130 -3.95 8.77 8.16
CA LYS A 130 -3.59 7.34 8.15
C LYS A 130 -3.43 6.78 6.74
N GLU A 131 -3.73 7.56 5.72
CA GLU A 131 -3.75 7.13 4.33
C GLU A 131 -2.40 6.58 3.88
N LEU A 132 -1.30 7.25 4.26
CA LEU A 132 0.05 6.82 3.93
C LEU A 132 0.40 5.47 4.59
N ALA A 133 0.17 5.34 5.90
CA ALA A 133 0.44 4.11 6.64
C ALA A 133 -0.37 2.92 6.10
N ILE A 134 -1.65 3.14 5.78
CA ILE A 134 -2.50 2.13 5.15
C ILE A 134 -1.96 1.76 3.77
N ALA A 135 -1.58 2.74 2.94
CA ALA A 135 -1.04 2.51 1.61
C ALA A 135 0.26 1.68 1.66
N CYS A 136 1.21 2.04 2.52
CA CYS A 136 2.45 1.27 2.75
C CYS A 136 2.13 -0.16 3.15
N LYS A 137 1.28 -0.34 4.16
CA LYS A 137 0.94 -1.67 4.67
C LYS A 137 0.24 -2.55 3.61
N LEU A 138 -0.68 -1.97 2.84
CA LEU A 138 -1.31 -2.67 1.72
C LEU A 138 -0.28 -3.03 0.65
N ALA A 139 0.64 -2.14 0.28
CA ALA A 139 1.71 -2.41 -0.68
C ALA A 139 2.69 -3.49 -0.20
N LEU A 140 2.94 -3.59 1.10
CA LEU A 140 3.79 -4.63 1.70
C LEU A 140 3.14 -6.02 1.66
N THR A 141 1.84 -6.09 1.97
CA THR A 141 1.13 -7.34 2.26
C THR A 141 0.27 -7.87 1.10
N THR A 142 -0.02 -7.05 0.08
CA THR A 142 -0.88 -7.46 -1.04
C THR A 142 -0.09 -8.21 -2.12
N PRO A 143 -0.49 -9.44 -2.46
CA PRO A 143 0.07 -10.18 -3.60
C PRO A 143 -0.04 -9.41 -4.91
N GLN A 144 0.93 -9.56 -5.81
CA GLN A 144 1.01 -8.79 -7.05
C GLN A 144 -0.27 -8.87 -7.90
N GLU A 145 -0.86 -10.06 -7.97
CA GLU A 145 -2.05 -10.39 -8.76
C GLU A 145 -3.30 -9.64 -8.25
N ALA A 146 -3.33 -9.32 -6.96
CA ALA A 146 -4.47 -8.67 -6.30
C ALA A 146 -4.37 -7.13 -6.27
N ARG A 147 -3.20 -6.54 -6.57
CA ARG A 147 -2.95 -5.10 -6.44
C ARG A 147 -3.90 -4.26 -7.32
N ASN A 148 -4.10 -4.67 -8.57
CA ASN A 148 -4.96 -3.92 -9.51
C ASN A 148 -6.43 -3.93 -9.07
N SER A 149 -6.95 -5.10 -8.67
CA SER A 149 -8.33 -5.20 -8.17
C SER A 149 -8.51 -4.41 -6.87
N LEU A 150 -7.53 -4.47 -5.97
CA LEU A 150 -7.59 -3.74 -4.71
C LEU A 150 -7.57 -2.23 -4.92
N ALA A 151 -6.70 -1.72 -5.80
CA ALA A 151 -6.65 -0.29 -6.12
C ALA A 151 -7.99 0.23 -6.67
N ARG A 152 -8.66 -0.57 -7.51
CA ARG A 152 -10.01 -0.26 -8.00
C ARG A 152 -11.02 -0.24 -6.85
N ASN A 153 -11.03 -1.26 -6.00
CA ASN A 153 -11.95 -1.37 -4.87
C ASN A 153 -11.79 -0.20 -3.89
N VAL A 154 -10.55 0.20 -3.59
CA VAL A 154 -10.24 1.38 -2.75
C VAL A 154 -10.80 2.65 -3.36
N ARG A 155 -10.66 2.85 -4.67
CA ARG A 155 -11.24 4.01 -5.36
C ARG A 155 -12.77 4.01 -5.29
N THR A 156 -13.41 2.84 -5.33
CA THR A 156 -14.87 2.73 -5.23
C THR A 156 -15.38 2.91 -3.80
N ALA A 157 -14.65 2.45 -2.79
CA ALA A 157 -15.01 2.58 -1.38
C ALA A 157 -14.70 3.96 -0.79
N PHE A 158 -13.67 4.64 -1.31
CA PHE A 158 -13.17 5.91 -0.77
C PHE A 158 -12.89 6.90 -1.91
N PRO A 159 -13.91 7.32 -2.68
CA PRO A 159 -13.71 8.12 -3.89
C PRO A 159 -13.00 9.46 -3.65
N ASP A 160 -13.28 10.11 -2.52
CA ASP A 160 -12.75 11.44 -2.18
C ASP A 160 -11.52 11.37 -1.24
N SER A 161 -11.03 10.18 -0.92
CA SER A 161 -9.89 10.01 -0.01
C SER A 161 -8.55 10.06 -0.75
N LEU A 162 -7.55 10.65 -0.09
CA LEU A 162 -6.14 10.59 -0.51
C LEU A 162 -5.60 9.14 -0.54
N LEU A 163 -6.27 8.20 0.13
CA LEU A 163 -5.86 6.80 0.19
C LEU A 163 -5.73 6.17 -1.20
N SER A 164 -6.65 6.45 -2.13
CA SER A 164 -6.60 5.90 -3.48
C SER A 164 -5.34 6.34 -4.24
N THR A 165 -4.99 7.63 -4.14
CA THR A 165 -3.78 8.21 -4.73
C THR A 165 -2.52 7.65 -4.08
N LYS A 166 -2.47 7.60 -2.74
CA LYS A 166 -1.32 7.06 -2.00
C LYS A 166 -1.11 5.58 -2.27
N LEU A 167 -2.18 4.80 -2.35
CA LEU A 167 -2.11 3.38 -2.65
C LEU A 167 -1.58 3.12 -4.07
N GLY A 168 -2.02 3.91 -5.05
CA GLY A 168 -1.50 3.84 -6.41
C GLY A 168 0.01 4.06 -6.46
N ALA A 169 0.50 5.11 -5.80
CA ALA A 169 1.93 5.40 -5.70
C ALA A 169 2.70 4.29 -4.96
N ALA A 170 2.17 3.80 -3.84
CA ALA A 170 2.78 2.71 -3.08
C ALA A 170 2.89 1.41 -3.90
N PHE A 171 1.86 1.06 -4.68
CA PHE A 171 1.92 -0.10 -5.57
C PHE A 171 2.87 0.08 -6.74
N ALA A 172 2.98 1.28 -7.30
CA ALA A 172 3.94 1.59 -8.34
C ALA A 172 5.38 1.40 -7.82
N LEU A 173 5.71 2.03 -6.69
CA LEU A 173 7.03 1.87 -6.07
C LEU A 173 7.29 0.41 -5.66
N ARG A 174 6.30 -0.28 -5.08
CA ARG A 174 6.44 -1.70 -4.75
C ARG A 174 6.79 -2.54 -5.99
N ARG A 175 6.15 -2.26 -7.12
CA ARG A 175 6.46 -2.94 -8.39
C ARG A 175 7.88 -2.61 -8.87
N GLU A 176 8.33 -1.37 -8.76
CA GLU A 176 9.70 -0.99 -9.12
C GLU A 176 10.74 -1.66 -8.21
N ILE A 177 10.44 -1.81 -6.92
CA ILE A 177 11.26 -2.59 -5.99
C ILE A 177 11.31 -4.05 -6.44
N ASP A 178 10.15 -4.67 -6.67
CA ASP A 178 10.05 -6.09 -7.04
C ASP A 178 10.77 -6.38 -8.40
N VAL A 179 10.58 -5.52 -9.41
CA VAL A 179 11.04 -5.76 -10.79
C VAL A 179 12.47 -5.26 -11.03
N SER A 180 12.81 -4.09 -10.51
CA SER A 180 14.08 -3.44 -10.80
C SER A 180 15.08 -3.65 -9.67
N LEU A 181 14.77 -3.19 -8.46
CA LEU A 181 15.74 -3.20 -7.34
C LEU A 181 16.08 -4.62 -6.87
N LEU A 182 15.09 -5.52 -6.84
CA LEU A 182 15.27 -6.94 -6.52
C LEU A 182 15.52 -7.82 -7.74
N GLY A 183 15.46 -7.23 -8.95
CA GLY A 183 15.67 -7.93 -10.21
C GLY A 183 17.14 -8.23 -10.50
N ASP A 184 17.45 -8.51 -11.77
CA ASP A 184 18.81 -8.86 -12.22
C ASP A 184 19.72 -7.64 -12.40
N ALA A 185 19.13 -6.46 -12.65
CA ALA A 185 19.84 -5.21 -12.93
C ALA A 185 19.36 -4.09 -11.98
N PRO A 186 19.72 -4.14 -10.68
CA PRO A 186 19.26 -3.19 -9.66
C PRO A 186 19.58 -1.73 -9.95
N TYR A 187 20.65 -1.46 -10.71
CA TYR A 187 21.01 -0.11 -11.12
C TYR A 187 19.92 0.58 -11.98
N ASN A 188 19.05 -0.18 -12.65
CA ASN A 188 17.93 0.39 -13.41
C ASN A 188 16.91 1.10 -12.52
N PHE A 189 16.76 0.67 -11.26
CA PHE A 189 15.90 1.36 -10.29
C PHE A 189 16.38 2.81 -10.08
N PHE A 190 17.69 3.00 -9.91
CA PHE A 190 18.30 4.31 -9.67
C PHE A 190 18.46 5.15 -10.95
N LEU A 191 18.39 4.53 -12.13
CA LEU A 191 18.46 5.22 -13.41
C LEU A 191 17.10 5.45 -14.07
N SER A 192 16.01 5.05 -13.41
CA SER A 192 14.65 5.23 -13.91
C SER A 192 14.38 6.71 -14.21
N ALA A 193 13.76 6.99 -15.34
CA ALA A 193 13.27 8.34 -15.64
C ALA A 193 12.16 8.79 -14.65
N GLU A 194 11.52 7.81 -13.99
CA GLU A 194 10.49 8.03 -12.97
C GLU A 194 11.09 8.17 -11.56
N PHE A 195 12.42 8.09 -11.42
CA PHE A 195 13.10 8.23 -10.12
C PHE A 195 12.75 9.58 -9.48
N ASN A 196 12.12 9.52 -8.31
CA ASN A 196 11.76 10.70 -7.53
C ASN A 196 12.07 10.45 -6.05
N LYS A 197 13.15 11.08 -5.58
CA LYS A 197 13.64 10.94 -4.21
C LYS A 197 12.56 11.24 -3.18
N ASP A 198 11.88 12.38 -3.29
CA ASP A 198 10.93 12.83 -2.28
C ASP A 198 9.71 11.89 -2.21
N SER A 199 9.25 11.42 -3.37
CA SER A 199 8.17 10.44 -3.44
C SER A 199 8.59 9.10 -2.84
N TYR A 200 9.81 8.62 -3.12
CA TYR A 200 10.28 7.36 -2.55
C TYR A 200 10.52 7.44 -1.05
N LEU A 201 11.02 8.58 -0.55
CA LEU A 201 11.19 8.82 0.88
C LEU A 201 9.84 8.91 1.62
N GLU A 202 8.79 9.41 0.97
CA GLU A 202 7.43 9.35 1.54
C GLU A 202 7.00 7.90 1.83
N PHE A 203 7.42 6.94 1.01
CA PHE A 203 7.11 5.51 1.14
C PHE A 203 8.30 4.69 1.67
N ALA A 204 9.17 5.29 2.49
CA ALA A 204 10.42 4.66 2.95
C ALA A 204 10.22 3.28 3.60
N GLU A 205 9.08 3.04 4.25
CA GLU A 205 8.73 1.74 4.85
C GLU A 205 8.72 0.58 3.84
N LEU A 206 8.53 0.85 2.54
CA LEU A 206 8.56 -0.19 1.52
C LEU A 206 9.96 -0.77 1.31
N PHE A 207 11.02 -0.03 1.67
CA PHE A 207 12.39 -0.50 1.51
C PHE A 207 12.82 -1.51 2.56
N GLN A 208 12.04 -1.79 3.62
CA GLN A 208 12.34 -2.92 4.51
C GLN A 208 12.40 -4.27 3.77
N LEU A 209 11.82 -4.35 2.56
CA LEU A 209 11.89 -5.52 1.67
C LEU A 209 13.30 -5.85 1.17
N ILE A 210 14.26 -4.94 1.35
CA ILE A 210 15.66 -5.14 0.93
C ILE A 210 16.61 -5.40 2.10
N ASP A 211 16.15 -5.33 3.34
CA ASP A 211 17.01 -5.40 4.54
C ASP A 211 17.79 -6.72 4.61
N ASP A 212 17.16 -7.84 4.25
CA ASP A 212 17.78 -9.17 4.21
C ASP A 212 18.44 -9.51 2.86
N LYS A 213 18.41 -8.58 1.89
CA LYS A 213 18.90 -8.79 0.51
C LYS A 213 20.03 -7.86 0.10
N VAL A 214 20.53 -7.04 1.03
CA VAL A 214 21.59 -6.05 0.77
C VAL A 214 22.79 -6.66 0.05
N GLU A 215 23.28 -7.83 0.49
CA GLU A 215 24.43 -8.50 -0.13
C GLU A 215 24.16 -8.94 -1.57
N GLU A 216 22.97 -9.48 -1.83
CA GLU A 216 22.57 -9.94 -3.17
C GLU A 216 22.46 -8.76 -4.14
N ILE A 217 21.81 -7.68 -3.69
CA ILE A 217 21.67 -6.46 -4.48
C ILE A 217 23.05 -5.88 -4.77
N ALA A 218 23.90 -5.72 -3.75
CA ALA A 218 25.26 -5.20 -3.91
C ALA A 218 26.10 -6.01 -4.90
N ALA A 219 26.02 -7.35 -4.87
CA ALA A 219 26.72 -8.21 -5.82
C ALA A 219 26.25 -7.96 -7.27
N LYS A 220 24.93 -7.81 -7.49
CA LYS A 220 24.35 -7.50 -8.80
C LYS A 220 24.70 -6.09 -9.29
N MET A 221 24.99 -5.14 -8.39
CA MET A 221 25.44 -3.79 -8.76
C MET A 221 26.75 -3.80 -9.56
N ALA A 222 27.55 -4.87 -9.52
CA ALA A 222 28.76 -5.00 -10.34
C ALA A 222 28.52 -4.88 -11.84
N GLY A 223 27.31 -5.20 -12.31
CA GLY A 223 26.89 -5.03 -13.70
C GLY A 223 26.66 -3.58 -14.12
N THR A 224 26.77 -2.61 -13.22
CA THR A 224 26.51 -1.19 -13.53
C THR A 224 27.54 -0.65 -14.53
N PRO A 225 27.09 -0.10 -15.69
CA PRO A 225 27.98 0.52 -16.66
C PRO A 225 28.82 1.62 -16.02
N GLU A 226 30.13 1.65 -16.29
CA GLU A 226 31.08 2.57 -15.63
C GLU A 226 30.63 4.03 -15.72
N ILE A 227 30.17 4.46 -16.90
CA ILE A 227 29.66 5.82 -17.16
C ILE A 227 28.41 6.20 -16.35
N LYS A 228 27.71 5.20 -15.77
CA LYS A 228 26.50 5.40 -14.96
C LYS A 228 26.73 5.26 -13.46
N ARG A 229 27.89 4.75 -13.04
CA ARG A 229 28.20 4.46 -11.62
C ARG A 229 28.04 5.69 -10.71
N ALA A 230 28.52 6.86 -11.15
CA ALA A 230 28.42 8.09 -10.38
C ALA A 230 26.96 8.50 -10.12
N GLN A 231 26.14 8.50 -11.17
CA GLN A 231 24.70 8.82 -11.08
C GLN A 231 23.94 7.83 -10.18
N VAL A 232 24.27 6.54 -10.30
CA VAL A 232 23.68 5.50 -9.45
C VAL A 232 24.04 5.74 -7.99
N LEU A 233 25.31 5.98 -7.67
CA LEU A 233 25.74 6.25 -6.28
C LEU A 233 25.07 7.51 -5.72
N GLU A 234 24.97 8.59 -6.49
CA GLU A 234 24.29 9.82 -6.08
C GLU A 234 22.84 9.52 -5.66
N ASN A 235 22.09 8.81 -6.50
CA ASN A 235 20.70 8.45 -6.24
C ASN A 235 20.55 7.46 -5.08
N MET A 236 21.50 6.53 -4.90
CA MET A 236 21.52 5.61 -3.77
C MET A 236 21.79 6.35 -2.45
N ILE A 237 22.76 7.25 -2.41
CA ILE A 237 23.07 8.07 -1.22
C ILE A 237 21.87 8.93 -0.84
N ALA A 238 21.14 9.45 -1.83
CA ALA A 238 19.95 10.25 -1.60
C ALA A 238 18.80 9.46 -0.93
N LEU A 239 18.65 8.17 -1.23
CA LEU A 239 17.59 7.32 -0.67
C LEU A 239 18.00 6.55 0.58
N PHE A 240 19.25 6.11 0.65
CA PHE A 240 19.76 5.23 1.69
C PHE A 240 21.06 5.79 2.32
N PRO A 241 21.03 7.02 2.86
CA PRO A 241 22.23 7.68 3.36
C PRO A 241 22.88 6.86 4.48
N GLY A 242 24.16 6.51 4.31
CA GLY A 242 24.91 5.72 5.30
C GLY A 242 24.44 4.27 5.44
N SER A 243 23.69 3.73 4.48
CA SER A 243 23.30 2.32 4.50
C SER A 243 24.44 1.41 4.09
N SER A 244 24.42 0.17 4.59
CA SER A 244 25.37 -0.87 4.18
C SER A 244 25.33 -1.15 2.66
N LEU A 245 24.17 -0.98 2.02
CA LEU A 245 24.03 -1.10 0.57
C LEU A 245 24.87 -0.05 -0.18
N VAL A 246 24.87 1.20 0.29
CA VAL A 246 25.67 2.29 -0.29
C VAL A 246 27.15 2.04 -0.08
N GLU A 247 27.57 1.66 1.13
CA GLU A 247 28.97 1.37 1.45
C GLU A 247 29.55 0.28 0.54
N LYS A 248 28.86 -0.86 0.46
CA LYS A 248 29.28 -2.00 -0.37
C LYS A 248 29.35 -1.66 -1.85
N THR A 249 28.38 -0.91 -2.35
CA THR A 249 28.35 -0.49 -3.76
C THR A 249 29.48 0.48 -4.07
N THR A 250 29.80 1.37 -3.13
CA THR A 250 30.92 2.33 -3.26
C THR A 250 32.25 1.59 -3.35
N ASP A 251 32.51 0.64 -2.44
CA ASP A 251 33.71 -0.19 -2.46
C ASP A 251 33.84 -0.98 -3.77
N LEU A 252 32.71 -1.51 -4.26
CA LEU A 252 32.67 -2.27 -5.49
C LEU A 252 32.99 -1.41 -6.72
N PHE A 253 32.49 -0.17 -6.76
CA PHE A 253 32.77 0.75 -7.86
C PHE A 253 34.19 1.32 -7.83
N ALA A 254 34.80 1.40 -6.65
CA ALA A 254 36.19 1.85 -6.46
C ALA A 254 37.23 0.76 -6.76
N ALA A 255 36.85 -0.53 -6.74
CA ALA A 255 37.77 -1.63 -7.03
C ALA A 255 38.31 -1.54 -8.48
N PRO A 256 39.65 -1.63 -8.68
CA PRO A 256 40.22 -1.58 -10.02
C PRO A 256 39.68 -2.76 -10.85
N VAL A 257 39.14 -2.46 -12.03
CA VAL A 257 38.66 -3.46 -12.97
C VAL A 257 39.81 -4.42 -13.26
N LYS A 258 39.74 -5.65 -12.74
CA LYS A 258 40.65 -6.73 -13.15
C LYS A 258 40.33 -7.04 -14.61
N THR A 259 40.97 -6.33 -15.53
CA THR A 259 41.01 -6.69 -16.94
C THR A 259 41.54 -8.12 -17.01
N LYS A 260 40.69 -9.07 -17.39
CA LYS A 260 41.17 -10.37 -17.85
C LYS A 260 42.15 -10.07 -18.97
N ALA A 261 43.43 -10.34 -18.72
CA ALA A 261 44.48 -10.22 -19.72
C ALA A 261 44.03 -10.96 -20.99
N PRO A 262 44.17 -10.36 -22.19
CA PRO A 262 43.91 -11.10 -23.41
C PRO A 262 44.87 -12.29 -23.42
N VAL A 263 44.30 -13.49 -23.55
CA VAL A 263 45.08 -14.71 -23.83
C VAL A 263 45.84 -14.43 -25.11
N SER A 264 47.14 -14.19 -24.97
CA SER A 264 48.07 -13.98 -26.09
C SER A 264 48.18 -15.31 -26.83
N GLY A 265 47.25 -15.54 -27.75
CA GLY A 265 47.32 -16.63 -28.71
C GLY A 265 48.46 -16.33 -29.66
N MET A 266 49.51 -17.15 -29.58
CA MET A 266 50.62 -17.21 -30.53
C MET A 266 50.11 -17.19 -31.97
N PHE A 267 50.28 -16.06 -32.66
CA PHE A 267 50.31 -16.03 -34.11
C PHE A 267 51.73 -16.43 -34.55
N GLN A 268 51.94 -17.71 -34.84
CA GLN A 268 53.04 -18.12 -35.70
C GLN A 268 52.69 -17.72 -37.14
N VAL A 269 53.53 -16.83 -37.67
CA VAL A 269 53.54 -16.40 -39.06
C VAL A 269 54.01 -17.57 -39.93
N ALA A 270 53.13 -18.14 -40.73
CA ALA A 270 53.50 -18.96 -41.88
C ALA A 270 53.29 -18.13 -43.15
N SER A 271 54.39 -17.83 -43.84
CA SER A 271 54.40 -17.16 -45.14
C SER A 271 53.65 -17.99 -46.20
N PRO A 272 52.80 -17.38 -47.05
CA PRO A 272 52.18 -18.07 -48.17
C PRO A 272 53.09 -18.05 -49.39
N LYS A 273 53.34 -19.25 -49.94
CA LYS A 273 53.96 -19.45 -51.25
C LYS A 273 52.88 -19.26 -52.32
N ALA A 274 53.13 -18.35 -53.25
CA ALA A 274 52.25 -18.06 -54.38
C ALA A 274 52.12 -19.26 -55.33
N THR A 275 50.90 -19.58 -55.78
CA THR A 275 50.64 -20.04 -57.15
C THR A 275 49.22 -19.66 -57.55
N SER A 276 49.10 -18.86 -58.61
CA SER A 276 47.86 -18.49 -59.27
C SER A 276 47.23 -19.64 -60.04
N THR A 277 45.90 -19.73 -60.10
CA THR A 277 45.18 -19.92 -61.38
C THR A 277 43.72 -19.45 -61.28
N GLN A 278 43.25 -18.91 -62.41
CA GLN A 278 41.93 -18.37 -62.79
C GLN A 278 40.72 -19.25 -62.39
N LYS A 279 39.58 -18.69 -61.95
CA LYS A 279 38.51 -17.87 -62.62
C LYS A 279 37.45 -18.73 -63.35
N ASP A 280 36.20 -18.30 -63.15
CA ASP A 280 34.91 -18.71 -63.75
C ASP A 280 34.32 -20.03 -63.19
N SER A 281 33.05 -20.13 -62.77
CA SER A 281 31.83 -19.56 -63.37
C SER A 281 30.63 -19.70 -62.41
N THR A 282 29.64 -18.83 -62.62
CA THR A 282 28.29 -18.70 -62.05
C THR A 282 27.43 -19.98 -62.18
N PRO A 283 26.38 -20.16 -61.35
CA PRO A 283 25.02 -19.87 -61.83
C PRO A 283 24.14 -19.21 -60.75
N THR A 284 23.42 -18.12 -61.02
CA THR A 284 22.09 -18.02 -61.67
C THR A 284 20.98 -18.80 -60.94
N ASN A 285 20.12 -18.02 -60.27
CA ASN A 285 18.79 -18.34 -59.75
C ASN A 285 17.87 -19.01 -60.77
N THR A 286 17.02 -19.93 -60.31
CA THR A 286 15.54 -20.06 -60.47
C THR A 286 15.18 -21.51 -60.04
N PHE A 287 14.13 -21.84 -59.29
CA PHE A 287 12.77 -21.32 -59.07
C PHE A 287 12.37 -21.47 -57.60
#